data_AF-A0A0M9A3R0-F1
#
_entry.id   AF-A0A0M9A3R0-F1
#
_cell.length_a   1.000
_cell.length_b   1.000
_cell.length_c   1.000
_cell.angle_alpha   90.00
_cell.angle_beta   90.00
_cell.angle_gamma   90.00
#
_symmetry.space_group_name_H-M   'P 1'
#
loop_
_entity.id
_entity.type
_entity.pdbx_description
1 polymer ?
#
loop_
_entity_poly.entity_id
_entity_poly.type
_entity_poly.pdbx_seq_one_letter_code
_entity_poly.pdbx_strand_id
1 'polypeptide(L)'
;MEAIWNHKQLERPPNAVCHVDRQKFDAAAFLLTLDKIIKDLTSQEMLHKEAAILSRLIYRMKRKFRSDKGMKSMLKVNKALLRYLSMSLDKEYENLKNHVEIDQKYITLSSKQMVEYVLVKTQGFAKLILHLEEVSKHAAHFLKCRIGLGHAWSMAIISYAVISRIWILSRYLLKKICTWYNDLYQYLHLFEIVGLPWLPENYELTDDLKSWLLVPWIDESTPRHVKQINIFYTKKKLFYTRHLLLINLYFYSVPNDYGLKNTMFKLITPYDSDEDLASNIQDNNKETKSENAVSCLGNKNISNKIATVTSNNDTGDRHSFELECIQNVSITFEKKHKITNVDKAKEKAASFKNSHRQFYVENLGNEFITEKKKKNSKIKIKKLAKKEISEKLITFDNINNKSDLKLLLNKESYPGLDKLQWNIIKNKNKKLLDKLENCSDEIKQSILFKKVIKRIKNLIA
;
A
#
# COMPACT_ATOMS: atom_id res chain seq x y z
N MET A 1 7.18 -21.99 16.54
CA MET A 1 5.97 -22.21 15.72
C MET A 1 5.58 -20.90 15.10
N GLU A 2 5.22 -20.90 13.82
CA GLU A 2 4.68 -19.69 13.19
C GLU A 2 3.32 -19.37 13.77
N ALA A 3 3.09 -18.09 14.07
CA ALA A 3 1.85 -17.62 14.64
C ALA A 3 0.72 -17.67 13.60
N ILE A 4 -0.32 -18.48 13.86
CA ILE A 4 -1.43 -18.73 12.92
C ILE A 4 -2.11 -17.42 12.47
N TRP A 5 -2.28 -16.47 13.39
CA TRP A 5 -2.88 -15.16 13.12
C TRP A 5 -2.09 -14.31 12.10
N ASN A 6 -0.83 -14.65 11.82
CA ASN A 6 0.04 -13.91 10.90
C ASN A 6 0.02 -14.47 9.46
N HIS A 7 -0.67 -15.58 9.20
CA HIS A 7 -0.78 -16.10 7.83
C HIS A 7 -1.65 -15.18 6.96
N LYS A 8 -1.09 -14.76 5.82
CA LYS A 8 -1.77 -13.87 4.86
C LYS A 8 -3.05 -14.49 4.31
N GLN A 9 -2.99 -15.78 4.00
CA GLN A 9 -4.12 -16.59 3.56
C GLN A 9 -4.35 -17.61 4.64
N LEU A 10 -5.33 -17.32 5.49
CA LEU A 10 -5.81 -18.26 6.50
C LEU A 10 -6.99 -19.00 5.87
N GLU A 11 -6.88 -20.32 5.73
CA GLU A 11 -7.94 -21.14 5.17
C GLU A 11 -9.14 -21.15 6.10
N ARG A 12 -10.33 -20.98 5.51
CA ARG A 12 -11.59 -21.04 6.26
C ARG A 12 -11.89 -22.49 6.64
N PRO A 13 -12.37 -22.74 7.87
CA PRO A 13 -12.90 -24.06 8.21
C PRO A 13 -14.11 -24.40 7.34
N PRO A 14 -14.48 -25.69 7.22
CA PRO A 14 -15.73 -26.09 6.59
C PRO A 14 -16.92 -25.37 7.24
N ASN A 15 -17.86 -24.90 6.42
CA ASN A 15 -19.09 -24.25 6.88
C ASN A 15 -20.05 -25.29 7.46
N ALA A 16 -19.69 -25.84 8.61
CA ALA A 16 -20.54 -26.71 9.39
C ALA A 16 -21.48 -25.89 10.28
N VAL A 17 -22.68 -26.42 10.47
CA VAL A 17 -23.77 -25.81 11.23
C VAL A 17 -24.04 -26.67 12.45
N CYS A 18 -24.30 -26.06 13.60
CA CYS A 18 -24.70 -26.74 14.84
C CYS A 18 -26.08 -26.26 15.29
N HIS A 19 -26.84 -27.17 15.92
CA HIS A 19 -28.16 -26.85 16.47
C HIS A 19 -28.07 -26.82 18.00
N VAL A 20 -28.46 -25.69 18.59
CA VAL A 20 -28.44 -25.50 20.05
C VAL A 20 -29.85 -25.25 20.55
N ASP A 21 -30.19 -25.80 21.73
CA ASP A 21 -31.47 -25.53 22.38
C ASP A 21 -31.64 -24.03 22.65
N ARG A 22 -32.80 -23.48 22.29
CA ARG A 22 -33.10 -22.05 22.42
C ARG A 22 -32.95 -21.52 23.86
N GLN A 23 -33.12 -22.37 24.87
CA GLN A 23 -33.00 -21.98 26.28
C GLN A 23 -31.54 -21.81 26.75
N LYS A 24 -30.58 -22.45 26.06
CA LYS A 24 -29.17 -22.45 26.46
C LYS A 24 -28.37 -21.29 25.84
N PHE A 25 -28.88 -20.68 24.77
CA PHE A 25 -28.15 -19.69 24.00
C PHE A 25 -28.98 -18.41 23.79
N ASP A 26 -28.45 -17.28 24.24
CA ASP A 26 -29.03 -15.96 23.98
C ASP A 26 -28.65 -15.45 22.57
N ALA A 27 -29.37 -15.94 21.56
CA ALA A 27 -29.16 -15.50 20.18
C ALA A 27 -29.42 -14.01 19.96
N ALA A 28 -30.33 -13.41 20.72
CA ALA A 28 -30.62 -11.99 20.56
C ALA A 28 -29.41 -11.14 20.99
N ALA A 29 -28.81 -11.44 22.14
CA ALA A 29 -27.59 -10.75 22.59
C ALA A 29 -26.40 -10.99 21.65
N PHE A 30 -26.25 -12.22 21.14
CA PHE A 30 -25.19 -12.55 20.18
C PHE A 30 -25.34 -11.77 18.87
N LEU A 31 -26.54 -11.75 18.27
CA LEU A 31 -26.81 -11.00 17.03
C LEU A 31 -26.64 -9.50 17.23
N LEU A 32 -27.09 -8.94 18.35
CA LEU A 32 -26.87 -7.54 18.70
C LEU A 32 -25.38 -7.21 18.83
N THR A 33 -24.58 -8.14 19.36
CA THR A 33 -23.13 -7.99 19.45
C THR A 33 -22.49 -7.99 18.06
N LEU A 34 -22.87 -8.92 17.18
CA LEU A 34 -22.39 -8.95 15.80
C LEU A 34 -22.78 -7.68 15.03
N ASP A 35 -24.02 -7.21 15.17
CA ASP A 35 -24.50 -5.99 14.52
C ASP A 35 -23.75 -4.74 14.99
N LYS A 36 -23.47 -4.65 16.29
CA LYS A 36 -22.65 -3.59 16.86
C LYS A 36 -21.23 -3.61 16.27
N ILE A 37 -20.63 -4.79 16.12
CA ILE A 37 -19.29 -4.94 15.54
C ILE A 37 -19.28 -4.54 14.07
N ILE A 38 -20.22 -5.06 13.26
CA ILE A 38 -20.35 -4.74 11.82
C ILE A 38 -20.59 -3.24 11.63
N LYS A 39 -21.46 -2.64 12.45
CA LYS A 39 -21.70 -1.18 12.43
C LYS A 39 -20.44 -0.39 12.79
N ASP A 40 -19.70 -0.81 13.81
CA ASP A 40 -18.46 -0.13 14.18
C ASP A 40 -17.39 -0.27 13.07
N LEU A 41 -17.28 -1.43 12.41
CA LEU A 41 -16.35 -1.67 11.30
C LEU A 41 -16.70 -0.86 10.04
N THR A 42 -17.98 -0.78 9.70
CA THR A 42 -18.47 0.03 8.57
C THR A 42 -18.34 1.53 8.83
N SER A 43 -18.36 1.96 10.10
CA SER A 43 -18.22 3.37 10.49
C SER A 43 -16.78 3.94 10.40
N GLN A 44 -15.80 3.19 9.89
CA GLN A 44 -14.39 3.60 9.81
C GLN A 44 -14.07 4.59 8.67
N GLU A 45 -15.08 5.30 8.15
CA GLU A 45 -14.96 6.26 7.02
C GLU A 45 -13.86 7.31 7.26
N MET A 46 -13.70 7.78 8.50
CA MET A 46 -12.68 8.77 8.86
C MET A 46 -11.26 8.26 8.63
N LEU A 47 -10.98 7.01 9.02
CA LEU A 47 -9.66 6.41 8.80
C LEU A 47 -9.40 6.21 7.30
N HIS A 48 -10.42 5.84 6.52
CA HIS A 48 -10.32 5.72 5.06
C HIS A 48 -10.01 7.07 4.38
N LYS A 49 -10.66 8.15 4.82
CA LYS A 49 -10.38 9.51 4.34
C LYS A 49 -8.94 9.92 4.62
N GLU A 50 -8.43 9.70 5.84
CA GLU A 50 -7.05 10.00 6.18
C GLU A 50 -6.05 9.15 5.38
N ALA A 51 -6.33 7.86 5.18
CA ALA A 51 -5.50 6.98 4.37
C ALA A 51 -5.39 7.48 2.91
N ALA A 52 -6.50 7.93 2.33
CA ALA A 52 -6.51 8.51 0.99
C ALA A 52 -5.71 9.81 0.91
N ILE A 53 -5.84 10.70 1.92
CA ILE A 53 -5.03 11.92 2.01
C ILE A 53 -3.55 11.57 2.12
N LEU A 54 -3.17 10.61 2.97
CA LEU A 54 -1.79 10.17 3.13
C LEU A 54 -1.22 9.64 1.80
N SER A 55 -1.96 8.79 1.09
CA SER A 55 -1.55 8.28 -0.23
C SER A 55 -1.26 9.41 -1.22
N ARG A 56 -2.11 10.45 -1.27
CA ARG A 56 -1.90 11.63 -2.13
C ARG A 56 -0.69 12.45 -1.70
N LEU A 57 -0.49 12.65 -0.40
CA LEU A 57 0.69 13.34 0.13
C LEU A 57 1.98 12.61 -0.23
N ILE A 58 1.99 11.29 -0.05
CA ILE A 58 3.10 10.42 -0.44
C ILE A 58 3.40 10.59 -1.92
N TYR A 59 2.39 10.50 -2.79
CA TYR A 59 2.57 10.66 -4.23
C TYR A 59 3.28 11.99 -4.57
N ARG A 60 2.82 13.10 -3.98
CA ARG A 60 3.40 14.43 -4.20
C ARG A 60 4.81 14.57 -3.64
N MET A 61 5.08 13.97 -2.49
CA MET A 61 6.38 14.05 -1.81
C MET A 61 7.42 13.10 -2.41
N LYS A 62 7.00 12.02 -3.07
CA LYS A 62 7.86 10.94 -3.55
C LYS A 62 8.99 11.44 -4.46
N ARG A 63 8.75 12.43 -5.32
CA ARG A 63 9.78 12.96 -6.23
C ARG A 63 10.88 13.72 -5.48
N LYS A 64 10.50 14.59 -4.54
CA LYS A 64 11.44 15.49 -3.82
C LYS A 64 12.15 14.80 -2.66
N PHE A 65 11.53 13.80 -2.04
CA PHE A 65 11.99 13.21 -0.77
C PHE A 65 12.30 11.71 -0.89
N ARG A 66 12.84 11.26 -2.03
CA ARG A 66 13.11 9.83 -2.31
C ARG A 66 13.97 9.15 -1.23
N SER A 67 14.99 9.85 -0.75
CA SER A 67 15.96 9.31 0.23
C SER A 67 15.63 9.69 1.67
N ASP A 68 14.53 10.41 1.90
CA ASP A 68 14.19 10.89 3.23
C ASP A 68 13.66 9.78 4.16
N LYS A 69 14.11 9.79 5.42
CA LYS A 69 13.67 8.86 6.46
C LYS A 69 12.19 9.05 6.81
N GLY A 70 11.72 10.30 6.91
CA GLY A 70 10.31 10.61 7.17
C GLY A 70 9.40 10.08 6.08
N MET A 71 9.76 10.30 4.81
CA MET A 71 9.05 9.78 3.65
C MET A 71 9.00 8.24 3.62
N LYS A 72 10.12 7.57 3.91
CA LYS A 72 10.17 6.10 4.02
C LYS A 72 9.26 5.59 5.14
N SER A 73 9.21 6.26 6.29
CA SER A 73 8.31 5.90 7.39
C SER A 73 6.83 6.14 7.02
N MET A 74 6.50 7.22 6.31
CA MET A 74 5.15 7.44 5.78
C MET A 74 4.72 6.33 4.81
N LEU A 75 5.64 5.86 3.94
CA LEU A 75 5.37 4.73 3.06
C LEU A 75 5.05 3.44 3.84
N LYS A 76 5.71 3.20 4.98
CA LYS A 76 5.40 2.07 5.87
C LYS A 76 3.99 2.19 6.46
N VAL A 77 3.59 3.38 6.93
CA VAL A 77 2.22 3.66 7.39
C VAL A 77 1.22 3.35 6.28
N ASN A 78 1.47 3.83 5.06
CA ASN A 78 0.59 3.59 3.92
C ASN A 78 0.48 2.11 3.56
N LYS A 79 1.59 1.36 3.62
CA LYS A 79 1.58 -0.10 3.39
C LYS A 79 0.76 -0.83 4.46
N ALA A 80 0.84 -0.42 5.73
CA ALA A 80 0.02 -0.97 6.79
C ALA A 80 -1.48 -0.66 6.58
N LEU A 81 -1.82 0.55 6.16
CA LEU A 81 -3.19 0.94 5.81
C LEU A 81 -3.76 0.15 4.63
N LEU A 82 -2.96 -0.10 3.59
CA LEU A 82 -3.37 -0.94 2.46
C LEU A 82 -3.63 -2.38 2.90
N ARG A 83 -2.81 -2.92 3.80
CA ARG A 83 -3.04 -4.25 4.39
C ARG A 83 -4.33 -4.28 5.20
N TYR A 84 -4.59 -3.24 5.99
CA TYR A 84 -5.83 -3.08 6.76
C TYR A 84 -7.06 -3.12 5.84
N LEU A 85 -7.04 -2.37 4.73
CA LEU A 85 -8.12 -2.35 3.75
C LEU A 85 -8.32 -3.72 3.07
N SER A 86 -7.24 -4.48 2.87
CA SER A 86 -7.32 -5.79 2.23
C SER A 86 -7.86 -6.90 3.12
N MET A 87 -7.89 -6.72 4.44
CA MET A 87 -8.21 -7.78 5.40
C MET A 87 -9.72 -8.03 5.55
N SER A 88 -10.58 -7.15 5.01
CA SER A 88 -12.06 -7.23 4.95
C SER A 88 -12.70 -8.04 6.10
N LEU A 89 -12.47 -7.61 7.34
CA LEU A 89 -12.97 -8.27 8.54
C LEU A 89 -14.51 -8.14 8.66
N ASP A 90 -15.06 -7.06 8.14
CA ASP A 90 -16.50 -6.79 7.99
C ASP A 90 -17.23 -7.99 7.37
N LYS A 91 -16.70 -8.50 6.25
CA LYS A 91 -17.30 -9.63 5.54
C LYS A 91 -17.29 -10.92 6.34
N GLU A 92 -16.28 -11.13 7.19
CA GLU A 92 -16.21 -12.34 8.01
C GLU A 92 -17.23 -12.33 9.14
N TYR A 93 -17.46 -11.16 9.75
CA TYR A 93 -18.54 -10.98 10.73
C TYR A 93 -19.93 -11.05 10.08
N GLU A 94 -20.11 -10.50 8.87
CA GLU A 94 -21.35 -10.67 8.10
C GLU A 94 -21.61 -12.13 7.76
N ASN A 95 -20.58 -12.87 7.33
CA ASN A 95 -20.70 -14.31 7.09
C ASN A 95 -21.13 -15.02 8.38
N LEU A 96 -20.51 -14.74 9.52
CA LEU A 96 -20.88 -15.35 10.80
C LEU A 96 -22.34 -15.05 11.17
N LYS A 97 -22.79 -13.81 10.94
CA LYS A 97 -24.18 -13.39 11.19
C LYS A 97 -25.18 -14.15 10.30
N ASN A 98 -24.86 -14.32 9.02
CA ASN A 98 -25.77 -14.93 8.05
C ASN A 98 -26.04 -16.42 8.30
N HIS A 99 -25.20 -17.11 9.07
CA HIS A 99 -25.38 -18.51 9.44
C HIS A 99 -26.21 -18.68 10.73
N VAL A 100 -26.71 -17.59 11.31
CA VAL A 100 -27.58 -17.65 12.50
C VAL A 100 -29.03 -17.64 12.06
N GLU A 101 -29.71 -18.77 12.21
CA GLU A 101 -31.16 -18.90 11.95
C GLU A 101 -31.88 -19.29 13.25
N ILE A 102 -32.97 -18.59 13.56
CA ILE A 102 -33.73 -18.80 14.78
C ILE A 102 -35.01 -19.57 14.43
N ASP A 103 -35.04 -20.86 14.76
CA ASP A 103 -36.24 -21.69 14.63
C ASP A 103 -37.04 -21.72 15.94
N GLN A 104 -38.24 -22.30 15.88
CA GLN A 104 -39.14 -22.36 17.05
C GLN A 104 -38.57 -23.23 18.19
N LYS A 105 -37.86 -24.31 17.85
CA LYS A 105 -37.37 -25.32 18.81
C LYS A 105 -35.86 -25.23 19.06
N TYR A 106 -35.08 -24.97 18.03
CA TYR A 106 -33.63 -24.92 18.07
C TYR A 106 -33.12 -23.63 17.42
N ILE A 107 -31.89 -23.25 17.73
CA ILE A 107 -31.18 -22.16 17.06
C ILE A 107 -30.08 -22.80 16.23
N THR A 108 -30.08 -22.49 14.95
CA THR A 108 -29.09 -22.94 13.99
C THR A 108 -27.95 -21.92 13.99
N LEU A 109 -26.75 -22.37 14.35
CA LEU A 109 -25.55 -21.56 14.55
C LEU A 109 -24.39 -22.08 13.70
N SER A 110 -23.38 -21.24 13.48
CA SER A 110 -22.10 -21.70 12.92
C SER A 110 -21.37 -22.63 13.88
N SER A 111 -20.59 -23.56 13.36
CA SER A 111 -19.70 -24.39 14.16
C SER A 111 -18.70 -23.58 14.99
N LYS A 112 -18.23 -24.16 16.12
CA LYS A 112 -17.19 -23.56 16.96
C LYS A 112 -15.94 -23.17 16.17
N GLN A 113 -15.54 -23.99 15.20
CA GLN A 113 -14.36 -23.72 14.36
C GLN A 113 -14.48 -22.40 13.58
N MET A 114 -15.68 -22.05 13.11
CA MET A 114 -15.91 -20.80 12.40
C MET A 114 -15.75 -19.58 13.33
N VAL A 115 -16.23 -19.69 14.57
CA VAL A 115 -16.04 -18.65 15.58
C VAL A 115 -14.56 -18.49 15.95
N GLU A 116 -13.85 -19.61 16.14
CA GLU A 116 -12.39 -19.63 16.36
C GLU A 116 -11.63 -18.96 15.21
N TYR A 117 -12.00 -19.26 13.95
CA TYR A 117 -11.43 -18.62 12.77
C TYR A 117 -11.62 -17.10 12.80
N VAL A 118 -12.84 -16.62 13.11
CA VAL A 118 -13.13 -15.18 13.21
C VAL A 118 -12.33 -14.55 14.36
N LEU A 119 -12.20 -15.21 15.51
CA LEU A 119 -11.40 -14.75 16.64
C LEU A 119 -9.91 -14.63 16.27
N VAL A 120 -9.33 -15.63 15.59
CA VAL A 120 -7.94 -15.59 15.11
C VAL A 120 -7.73 -14.49 14.08
N LYS A 121 -8.68 -14.28 13.16
CA LYS A 121 -8.65 -13.13 12.24
C LYS A 121 -8.68 -11.80 12.99
N THR A 122 -9.51 -11.68 14.03
CA THR A 122 -9.57 -10.49 14.87
C THR A 122 -8.27 -10.26 15.65
N GLN A 123 -7.58 -11.32 16.12
CA GLN A 123 -6.23 -11.22 16.70
C GLN A 123 -5.20 -10.66 15.69
N GLY A 124 -5.19 -11.21 14.47
CA GLY A 124 -4.30 -10.73 13.40
C GLY A 124 -4.58 -9.28 13.03
N PHE A 125 -5.86 -8.90 13.02
CA PHE A 125 -6.29 -7.52 12.77
C PHE A 125 -5.81 -6.58 13.88
N ALA A 126 -5.92 -7.00 15.15
CA ALA A 126 -5.43 -6.23 16.28
C ALA A 126 -3.91 -5.99 16.19
N LYS A 127 -3.11 -7.01 15.86
CA LYS A 127 -1.66 -6.85 15.65
C LYS A 127 -1.34 -5.92 14.48
N LEU A 128 -2.12 -5.95 13.40
CA LEU A 128 -1.95 -5.04 12.28
C LEU A 128 -2.23 -3.58 12.66
N ILE A 129 -3.29 -3.33 13.42
CA ILE A 129 -3.62 -1.98 13.93
C ILE A 129 -2.59 -1.50 14.95
N LEU A 130 -2.09 -2.39 15.82
CA LEU A 130 -0.99 -2.07 16.73
C LEU A 130 0.29 -1.70 15.95
N HIS A 131 0.65 -2.46 14.92
CA HIS A 131 1.77 -2.11 14.06
C HIS A 131 1.56 -0.75 13.35
N LEU A 132 0.34 -0.48 12.87
CA LEU A 132 -0.01 0.82 12.28
C LEU A 132 0.22 1.97 13.28
N GLU A 133 -0.14 1.77 14.54
CA GLU A 133 0.06 2.72 15.64
C GLU A 133 1.55 3.05 15.84
N GLU A 134 2.38 2.02 15.99
CA GLU A 134 3.83 2.14 16.22
C GLU A 134 4.53 2.84 15.05
N VAL A 135 4.24 2.41 13.83
CA VAL A 135 4.84 2.99 12.63
C VAL A 135 4.37 4.44 12.42
N SER A 136 3.14 4.77 12.82
CA SER A 136 2.64 6.15 12.79
C SER A 136 3.38 7.04 13.79
N LYS A 137 3.64 6.57 15.02
CA LYS A 137 4.49 7.29 16.00
C LYS A 137 5.89 7.55 15.43
N HIS A 138 6.49 6.54 14.81
CA HIS A 138 7.83 6.65 14.24
C HIS A 138 7.87 7.64 13.06
N ALA A 139 6.85 7.63 12.19
CA ALA A 139 6.71 8.60 11.11
C ALA A 139 6.50 10.03 11.66
N ALA A 140 5.67 10.19 12.69
CA ALA A 140 5.43 11.47 13.35
C ALA A 140 6.73 12.04 13.95
N HIS A 141 7.57 11.21 14.57
CA HIS A 141 8.86 11.63 15.11
C HIS A 141 9.75 12.28 14.04
N PHE A 142 9.96 11.62 12.89
CA PHE A 142 10.78 12.19 11.81
C PHE A 142 10.19 13.46 11.21
N LEU A 143 8.86 13.52 11.08
CA LEU A 143 8.18 14.72 10.60
C LEU A 143 8.33 15.88 11.60
N LYS A 144 8.29 15.61 12.90
CA LYS A 144 8.56 16.60 13.95
C LYS A 144 9.99 17.11 13.89
N CYS A 145 10.99 16.23 13.76
CA CYS A 145 12.38 16.64 13.57
C CYS A 145 12.53 17.54 12.34
N ARG A 146 11.87 17.19 11.23
CA ARG A 146 11.88 17.98 10.00
C ARG A 146 11.24 19.37 10.17
N ILE A 147 10.15 19.47 10.91
CA ILE A 147 9.54 20.77 11.24
C ILE A 147 10.56 21.63 12.00
N GLY A 148 11.29 21.03 12.95
CA GLY A 148 12.36 21.73 13.69
C GLY A 148 13.52 22.23 12.81
N LEU A 149 13.80 21.57 11.69
CA LEU A 149 14.81 22.02 10.73
C LEU A 149 14.35 23.18 9.83
N GLY A 150 13.04 23.51 9.80
CA GLY A 150 12.48 24.58 8.97
C GLY A 150 12.38 24.28 7.46
N HIS A 151 13.00 23.22 6.95
CA HIS A 151 12.94 22.88 5.52
C HIS A 151 11.58 22.28 5.11
N ALA A 152 10.97 22.85 4.07
CA ALA A 152 9.68 22.41 3.53
C ALA A 152 8.60 22.23 4.62
N TRP A 153 8.61 23.15 5.59
CA TRP A 153 7.81 23.09 6.82
C TRP A 153 6.31 22.88 6.55
N SER A 154 5.75 23.52 5.53
CA SER A 154 4.33 23.38 5.15
C SER A 154 3.93 21.93 4.87
N MET A 155 4.71 21.22 4.04
CA MET A 155 4.45 19.80 3.74
C MET A 155 4.68 18.91 4.95
N ALA A 156 5.69 19.22 5.77
CA ALA A 156 5.99 18.46 6.99
C ALA A 156 4.87 18.59 8.03
N ILE A 157 4.33 19.81 8.23
CA ILE A 157 3.20 20.07 9.14
C ILE A 157 1.94 19.35 8.68
N ILE A 158 1.59 19.45 7.40
CA ILE A 158 0.40 18.76 6.85
C ILE A 158 0.54 17.25 7.02
N SER A 159 1.72 16.70 6.68
CA SER A 159 1.99 15.27 6.85
C SER A 159 1.94 14.84 8.31
N TYR A 160 2.50 15.64 9.22
CA TYR A 160 2.49 15.39 10.65
C TYR A 160 1.06 15.36 11.20
N ALA A 161 0.22 16.30 10.77
CA ALA A 161 -1.19 16.36 11.16
C ALA A 161 -1.99 15.14 10.68
N VAL A 162 -1.77 14.68 9.44
CA VAL A 162 -2.42 13.47 8.89
C VAL A 162 -1.97 12.23 9.65
N ILE A 163 -0.65 12.04 9.83
CA ILE A 163 -0.10 10.90 10.58
C ILE A 163 -0.59 10.88 12.03
N SER A 164 -0.66 12.05 12.68
CA SER A 164 -1.17 12.17 14.05
C SER A 164 -2.65 11.78 14.16
N ARG A 165 -3.47 12.13 13.17
CA ARG A 165 -4.89 11.70 13.12
C ARG A 165 -5.02 10.19 12.91
N ILE A 166 -4.24 9.62 11.98
CA ILE A 166 -4.18 8.17 11.75
C ILE A 166 -3.78 7.44 13.04
N TRP A 167 -2.77 7.95 13.75
CA TRP A 167 -2.33 7.41 15.03
C TRP A 167 -3.46 7.37 16.06
N ILE A 168 -4.16 8.49 16.28
CA ILE A 168 -5.29 8.55 17.24
C ILE A 168 -6.41 7.57 16.84
N LEU A 169 -6.77 7.54 15.55
CA LEU A 169 -7.81 6.65 15.03
C LEU A 169 -7.41 5.18 15.20
N SER A 170 -6.13 4.83 14.99
CA SER A 170 -5.63 3.47 15.20
C SER A 170 -5.74 3.02 16.66
N ARG A 171 -5.45 3.92 17.63
CA ARG A 171 -5.62 3.61 19.06
C ARG A 171 -7.09 3.39 19.43
N TYR A 172 -7.97 4.23 18.89
CA TYR A 172 -9.41 4.10 19.10
C TYR A 172 -9.93 2.76 18.55
N LEU A 173 -9.54 2.42 17.32
CA LEU A 173 -9.90 1.16 16.69
C LEU A 173 -9.35 -0.05 17.46
N LEU A 174 -8.11 0.01 17.96
CA LEU A 174 -7.53 -1.08 18.75
C LEU A 174 -8.33 -1.36 20.03
N LYS A 175 -8.76 -0.31 20.73
CA LYS A 175 -9.61 -0.45 21.91
C LYS A 175 -10.94 -1.13 21.58
N LYS A 176 -11.54 -0.77 20.43
CA LYS A 176 -12.76 -1.41 19.94
C LYS A 176 -12.54 -2.87 19.57
N ILE A 177 -11.45 -3.21 18.91
CA ILE A 177 -11.10 -4.60 18.57
C ILE A 177 -10.99 -5.46 19.84
N CYS A 178 -10.37 -4.94 20.91
CA CYS A 178 -10.31 -5.65 22.19
C CYS A 178 -11.71 -5.92 22.77
N THR A 179 -12.61 -4.93 22.72
CA THR A 179 -13.99 -5.14 23.15
C THR A 179 -14.72 -6.16 22.28
N TRP A 180 -14.58 -6.10 20.95
CA TRP A 180 -15.24 -7.04 20.05
C TRP A 180 -14.76 -8.47 20.23
N TYR A 181 -13.45 -8.65 20.42
CA TYR A 181 -12.88 -9.97 20.67
C TYR A 181 -13.40 -10.55 21.98
N ASN A 182 -13.35 -9.79 23.07
CA ASN A 182 -13.78 -10.27 24.38
C ASN A 182 -15.31 -10.51 24.41
N ASP A 183 -16.10 -9.64 23.78
CA ASP A 183 -17.56 -9.80 23.64
C ASP A 183 -17.86 -11.11 22.87
N LEU A 184 -17.13 -11.42 21.79
CA LEU A 184 -17.33 -12.65 21.00
C LEU A 184 -16.81 -13.90 21.73
N TYR A 185 -15.66 -13.79 22.40
CA TYR A 185 -14.99 -14.90 23.08
C TYR A 185 -15.86 -15.49 24.19
N GLN A 186 -16.64 -14.65 24.88
CA GLN A 186 -17.58 -15.10 25.91
C GLN A 186 -18.57 -16.15 25.38
N TYR A 187 -18.96 -16.10 24.11
CA TYR A 187 -19.90 -17.07 23.54
C TYR A 187 -19.23 -18.36 23.08
N LEU A 188 -17.89 -18.42 22.97
CA LEU A 188 -17.16 -19.53 22.36
C LEU A 188 -17.44 -20.90 23.00
N HIS A 189 -17.62 -20.93 24.33
CA HIS A 189 -17.89 -22.16 25.08
C HIS A 189 -19.30 -22.72 24.86
N LEU A 190 -20.22 -21.93 24.31
CA LEU A 190 -21.59 -22.35 24.01
C LEU A 190 -21.71 -23.04 22.64
N PHE A 191 -20.67 -22.95 21.81
CA PHE A 191 -20.64 -23.58 20.49
C PHE A 191 -20.10 -25.00 20.55
N GLU A 192 -20.70 -25.89 19.75
CA GLU A 192 -20.26 -27.28 19.61
C GLU A 192 -19.22 -27.42 18.51
N ILE A 193 -18.28 -28.34 18.71
CA ILE A 193 -17.28 -28.71 17.71
C ILE A 193 -17.95 -29.66 16.73
N VAL A 194 -17.91 -29.34 15.43
CA VAL A 194 -18.48 -30.20 14.38
C VAL A 194 -17.36 -30.67 13.46
N GLY A 195 -16.93 -31.93 13.62
CA GLY A 195 -15.86 -32.53 12.82
C GLY A 195 -14.47 -32.35 13.43
N LEU A 196 -13.45 -32.16 12.57
CA LEU A 196 -12.05 -32.03 13.00
C LEU A 196 -11.77 -30.64 13.59
N PRO A 197 -11.03 -30.54 14.71
CA PRO A 197 -10.64 -29.25 15.26
C PRO A 197 -9.84 -28.46 14.22
N TRP A 198 -10.19 -27.17 14.05
CA TRP A 198 -9.52 -26.30 13.08
C TRP A 198 -8.21 -25.72 13.65
N LEU A 199 -8.18 -25.45 14.95
CA LEU A 199 -6.97 -25.02 15.65
C LEU A 199 -6.03 -26.22 15.91
N PRO A 200 -4.70 -26.04 15.79
CA PRO A 200 -3.74 -27.04 16.24
C PRO A 200 -3.89 -27.32 17.74
N GLU A 201 -3.65 -28.56 18.16
CA GLU A 201 -3.86 -29.04 19.54
C GLU A 201 -3.14 -28.20 20.61
N ASN A 202 -2.03 -27.56 20.26
CA ASN A 202 -1.22 -26.73 21.17
C ASN A 202 -1.54 -25.24 21.09
N TYR A 203 -2.54 -24.82 20.31
CA TYR A 203 -2.88 -23.41 20.15
C TYR A 203 -4.06 -23.04 21.04
N GLU A 204 -3.78 -22.29 22.09
CA GLU A 204 -4.80 -21.73 22.96
C GLU A 204 -5.16 -20.31 22.52
N LEU A 205 -6.46 -20.05 22.39
CA LEU A 205 -6.97 -18.70 22.22
C LEU A 205 -6.77 -17.92 23.52
N THR A 206 -6.49 -16.63 23.37
CA THR A 206 -6.22 -15.77 24.52
C THR A 206 -7.55 -15.34 25.13
N ASP A 207 -7.72 -15.50 26.44
CA ASP A 207 -8.94 -15.07 27.12
C ASP A 207 -9.19 -13.57 27.03
N ASP A 208 -8.12 -12.78 27.17
CA ASP A 208 -8.18 -11.32 27.04
C ASP A 208 -7.17 -10.83 26.01
N LEU A 209 -7.69 -10.27 24.91
CA LEU A 209 -6.87 -9.77 23.82
C LEU A 209 -5.97 -8.62 24.27
N LYS A 210 -6.43 -7.80 25.22
CA LYS A 210 -5.68 -6.65 25.71
C LYS A 210 -4.41 -7.09 26.44
N SER A 211 -4.55 -8.07 27.34
CA SER A 211 -3.41 -8.67 28.06
C SER A 211 -2.42 -9.31 27.09
N TRP A 212 -2.90 -10.00 26.06
CA TRP A 212 -2.05 -10.61 25.03
C TRP A 212 -1.29 -9.59 24.18
N LEU A 213 -1.89 -8.43 23.87
CA LEU A 213 -1.21 -7.37 23.11
C LEU A 213 -0.09 -6.70 23.92
N LEU A 214 -0.12 -6.78 25.26
CA LEU A 214 0.83 -6.15 26.19
C LEU A 214 0.91 -4.62 26.03
N VAL A 215 -0.24 -3.99 25.81
CA VAL A 215 -0.31 -2.54 25.54
C VAL A 215 -0.81 -1.79 26.77
N PRO A 216 0.07 -1.10 27.52
CA PRO A 216 -0.30 -0.46 28.80
C PRO A 216 -1.29 0.70 28.62
N TRP A 217 -1.31 1.31 27.44
CA TRP A 217 -2.05 2.53 27.19
C TRP A 217 -3.52 2.32 26.78
N ILE A 218 -4.00 1.07 26.66
CA ILE A 218 -5.38 0.76 26.23
C ILE A 218 -6.43 1.25 27.24
N ASP A 219 -6.07 1.23 28.53
CA ASP A 219 -6.94 1.69 29.62
C ASP A 219 -6.94 3.20 29.79
N GLU A 220 -5.89 3.87 29.32
CA GLU A 220 -5.83 5.32 29.34
C GLU A 220 -7.07 5.88 28.64
N SER A 221 -7.74 6.82 29.32
CA SER A 221 -8.82 7.55 28.69
C SER A 221 -8.25 8.26 27.46
N THR A 222 -8.67 7.84 26.26
CA THR A 222 -8.30 8.54 25.03
C THR A 222 -8.61 10.03 25.21
N PRO A 223 -7.73 10.95 24.78
CA PRO A 223 -7.97 12.37 24.90
C PRO A 223 -9.38 12.72 24.40
N ARG A 224 -10.17 13.44 25.21
CA ARG A 224 -11.62 13.65 25.03
C ARG A 224 -12.04 14.19 23.65
N HIS A 225 -11.09 14.66 22.84
CA HIS A 225 -11.32 15.07 21.46
C HIS A 225 -11.87 13.98 20.53
N VAL A 226 -11.67 12.69 20.78
CA VAL A 226 -12.17 11.63 19.86
C VAL A 226 -13.70 11.48 19.90
N LYS A 227 -14.32 11.57 21.08
CA LYS A 227 -15.79 11.57 21.20
C LYS A 227 -16.41 12.81 20.55
N GLN A 228 -15.70 13.93 20.64
CA GLN A 228 -16.11 15.17 19.98
C GLN A 228 -15.86 15.14 18.48
N ILE A 229 -14.89 14.41 17.93
CA ILE A 229 -14.66 14.33 16.48
C ILE A 229 -15.91 13.81 15.75
N ASN A 230 -16.55 12.74 16.22
CA ASN A 230 -17.80 12.25 15.62
C ASN A 230 -18.97 13.26 15.71
N ILE A 231 -19.01 14.08 16.76
CA ILE A 231 -20.01 15.14 16.97
C ILE A 231 -19.66 16.43 16.18
N PHE A 232 -18.39 16.75 16.04
CA PHE A 232 -17.86 17.95 15.40
C PHE A 232 -17.97 17.86 13.87
N TYR A 233 -18.01 16.67 13.29
CA TYR A 233 -18.24 16.51 11.85
C TYR A 233 -19.71 16.33 11.48
N THR A 234 -20.56 15.80 12.37
CA THR A 234 -22.02 15.73 12.15
C THR A 234 -22.72 17.08 12.36
N LYS A 235 -22.19 17.97 13.20
CA LYS A 235 -22.75 19.33 13.42
C LYS A 235 -22.07 20.47 12.63
N LYS A 236 -21.23 20.21 11.62
CA LYS A 236 -20.49 21.30 10.93
C LYS A 236 -20.82 21.51 9.46
N LYS A 237 -21.92 22.25 9.28
CA LYS A 237 -22.02 23.35 8.30
C LYS A 237 -21.52 24.70 8.89
N LEU A 238 -20.98 24.74 10.13
CA LEU A 238 -20.86 26.01 10.87
C LEU A 238 -19.60 26.26 11.73
N PHE A 239 -18.55 25.44 11.71
CA PHE A 239 -17.36 25.71 12.54
C PHE A 239 -16.04 25.41 11.80
N TYR A 240 -15.96 25.83 10.54
CA TYR A 240 -14.69 25.88 9.81
C TYR A 240 -13.90 27.19 10.06
N THR A 241 -14.39 28.09 10.92
CA THR A 241 -13.85 29.45 11.03
C THR A 241 -12.84 29.66 12.16
N ARG A 242 -12.96 29.07 13.36
CA ARG A 242 -12.18 29.60 14.50
C ARG A 242 -10.73 29.08 14.66
N HIS A 243 -10.45 27.83 14.28
CA HIS A 243 -9.08 27.28 14.39
C HIS A 243 -8.25 27.49 13.11
N LEU A 244 -8.93 27.57 11.96
CA LEU A 244 -8.34 28.07 10.71
C LEU A 244 -8.13 29.58 10.74
N LEU A 245 -8.82 30.35 11.61
CA LEU A 245 -8.51 31.76 11.84
C LEU A 245 -7.17 31.97 12.55
N LEU A 246 -6.73 31.08 13.45
CA LEU A 246 -5.39 31.21 14.05
C LEU A 246 -4.27 30.83 13.06
N ILE A 247 -4.52 29.88 12.17
CA ILE A 247 -3.61 29.54 11.07
C ILE A 247 -3.67 30.63 9.97
N ASN A 248 -4.85 31.20 9.66
CA ASN A 248 -5.01 32.31 8.72
C ASN A 248 -4.45 33.63 9.26
N LEU A 249 -4.60 33.96 10.55
CA LEU A 249 -4.04 35.16 11.17
C LEU A 249 -2.51 35.14 11.10
N TYR A 250 -1.87 33.97 11.28
CA TYR A 250 -0.43 33.80 11.03
C TYR A 250 -0.05 33.80 9.53
N PHE A 251 -1.01 33.62 8.62
CA PHE A 251 -0.82 33.74 7.17
C PHE A 251 -1.13 35.14 6.61
N TYR A 252 -1.79 36.01 7.39
CA TYR A 252 -2.08 37.41 7.00
C TYR A 252 -0.99 38.40 7.44
N SER A 253 0.00 37.97 8.23
CA SER A 253 1.23 38.73 8.50
C SER A 253 2.35 38.46 7.48
N VAL A 254 2.08 37.65 6.45
CA VAL A 254 2.98 37.51 5.30
C VAL A 254 2.58 38.57 4.26
N PRO A 255 3.49 39.44 3.81
CA PRO A 255 3.21 40.47 2.81
C PRO A 255 2.52 39.87 1.58
N ASN A 256 1.52 40.57 1.06
CA ASN A 256 0.59 40.13 0.02
C ASN A 256 1.24 39.92 -1.37
N ASP A 257 2.57 39.92 -1.43
CA ASP A 257 3.38 39.98 -2.65
C ASP A 257 3.84 38.61 -3.16
N TYR A 258 3.51 37.53 -2.45
CA TYR A 258 3.78 36.17 -2.90
C TYR A 258 2.47 35.41 -3.13
N GLY A 259 2.16 35.10 -4.39
CA GLY A 259 0.94 34.43 -4.89
C GLY A 259 0.65 32.99 -4.38
N LEU A 260 0.86 32.71 -3.10
CA LEU A 260 0.69 31.41 -2.44
C LEU A 260 -0.76 31.01 -2.17
N LYS A 261 -1.68 31.98 -2.01
CA LYS A 261 -3.10 31.68 -1.69
C LYS A 261 -3.81 30.96 -2.84
N ASN A 262 -3.46 31.26 -4.09
CA ASN A 262 -4.10 30.66 -5.27
C ASN A 262 -3.54 29.25 -5.59
N THR A 263 -2.32 28.95 -5.14
CA THR A 263 -1.70 27.63 -5.35
C THR A 263 -2.22 26.58 -4.35
N MET A 264 -2.54 26.94 -3.11
CA MET A 264 -2.96 25.95 -2.10
C MET A 264 -4.33 25.31 -2.36
N PHE A 265 -5.31 26.05 -2.88
CA PHE A 265 -6.64 25.51 -3.19
C PHE A 265 -6.68 24.74 -4.51
N LYS A 266 -5.89 25.16 -5.50
CA LYS A 266 -5.62 24.40 -6.73
C LYS A 266 -4.99 23.02 -6.46
N LEU A 267 -4.36 22.82 -5.30
CA LEU A 267 -3.71 21.57 -4.90
C LEU A 267 -4.64 20.51 -4.27
N ILE A 268 -5.93 20.81 -4.07
CA ILE A 268 -6.92 19.90 -3.49
C ILE A 268 -7.86 19.32 -4.57
N THR A 269 -8.04 20.03 -5.68
CA THR A 269 -8.71 19.50 -6.88
C THR A 269 -7.73 18.63 -7.68
N PRO A 270 -8.11 17.42 -8.11
CA PRO A 270 -7.30 16.67 -9.07
C PRO A 270 -7.17 17.50 -10.34
N TYR A 271 -5.94 17.89 -10.67
CA TYR A 271 -5.60 18.56 -11.93
C TYR A 271 -5.70 17.53 -13.07
N ASP A 272 -6.68 17.71 -13.94
CA ASP A 272 -6.85 16.95 -15.20
C ASP A 272 -6.60 17.83 -16.45
N SER A 273 -5.88 18.94 -16.33
CA SER A 273 -5.58 19.82 -17.48
C SER A 273 -4.07 19.87 -17.79
N ASP A 274 -3.68 19.21 -18.88
CA ASP A 274 -2.41 19.40 -19.59
C ASP A 274 -2.42 20.78 -20.28
N GLU A 275 -1.93 21.82 -19.61
CA GLU A 275 -1.47 23.05 -20.28
C GLU A 275 0.05 23.12 -20.20
N ASP A 276 0.69 22.84 -21.34
CA ASP A 276 2.13 23.06 -21.54
C ASP A 276 2.41 24.56 -21.70
N LEU A 277 3.32 25.03 -20.85
CA LEU A 277 3.92 26.36 -20.88
C LEU A 277 4.68 26.54 -22.21
N ALA A 278 4.14 27.34 -23.13
CA ALA A 278 4.86 27.76 -24.33
C ALA A 278 6.00 28.71 -23.92
N SER A 279 7.24 28.26 -24.06
CA SER A 279 8.42 29.13 -24.04
C SER A 279 8.45 29.95 -25.34
N ASN A 280 8.18 31.25 -25.24
CA ASN A 280 8.47 32.21 -26.31
C ASN A 280 9.99 32.33 -26.47
N ILE A 281 10.49 31.77 -27.57
CA ILE A 281 11.79 32.13 -28.15
C ILE A 281 11.52 33.40 -28.96
N GLN A 282 12.09 34.52 -28.54
CA GLN A 282 12.00 35.78 -29.25
C GLN A 282 13.19 35.88 -30.22
N ASP A 283 12.88 35.78 -31.50
CA ASP A 283 13.77 36.13 -32.61
C ASP A 283 14.09 37.63 -32.55
N ASN A 284 15.37 37.98 -32.51
CA ASN A 284 15.86 39.32 -32.83
C ASN A 284 16.90 39.21 -33.95
N ASN A 285 16.44 39.45 -35.18
CA ASN A 285 17.29 39.80 -36.30
C ASN A 285 17.64 41.29 -36.23
N LYS A 286 18.95 41.54 -36.13
CA LYS A 286 19.73 42.40 -37.04
C LYS A 286 19.22 43.83 -37.29
N GLU A 287 19.89 44.81 -36.68
CA GLU A 287 20.29 46.02 -37.40
C GLU A 287 21.62 46.56 -36.86
N THR A 288 22.59 46.63 -37.78
CA THR A 288 23.91 47.22 -37.66
C THR A 288 23.84 48.74 -37.58
N LYS A 289 24.62 49.37 -36.71
CA LYS A 289 25.37 50.60 -37.01
C LYS A 289 26.60 50.74 -36.11
N SER A 290 27.65 51.17 -36.78
CA SER A 290 29.05 51.36 -36.39
C SER A 290 29.27 52.45 -35.34
N GLU A 291 30.33 52.31 -34.53
CA GLU A 291 31.44 53.28 -34.44
C GLU A 291 32.56 52.76 -33.50
N ASN A 292 33.79 52.74 -34.03
CA ASN A 292 35.07 53.23 -33.47
C ASN A 292 35.30 53.17 -31.94
N ALA A 293 36.46 52.83 -31.38
CA ALA A 293 37.80 52.47 -31.83
C ALA A 293 38.62 52.09 -30.56
N VAL A 294 39.90 51.72 -30.76
CA VAL A 294 41.02 51.73 -29.78
C VAL A 294 41.38 50.42 -29.06
N SER A 295 42.27 49.69 -29.75
CA SER A 295 43.53 49.02 -29.32
C SER A 295 43.81 48.71 -27.84
N CYS A 296 44.30 47.48 -27.56
CA CYS A 296 45.74 47.24 -27.36
C CYS A 296 46.09 45.75 -27.20
N LEU A 297 47.30 45.42 -27.66
CA LEU A 297 47.95 44.11 -27.80
C LEU A 297 48.17 43.36 -26.48
N GLY A 298 48.32 42.02 -26.58
CA GLY A 298 48.97 41.23 -25.55
C GLY A 298 48.98 39.72 -25.76
N ASN A 299 49.57 39.23 -26.87
CA ASN A 299 49.93 37.82 -27.03
C ASN A 299 50.91 37.37 -25.94
N LYS A 300 50.71 36.15 -25.39
CA LYS A 300 51.80 35.20 -25.09
C LYS A 300 51.24 33.79 -24.83
N ASN A 301 51.53 32.92 -25.78
CA ASN A 301 51.49 31.46 -25.67
C ASN A 301 52.54 30.97 -24.67
N ILE A 302 52.17 30.05 -23.77
CA ILE A 302 53.10 29.05 -23.23
C ILE A 302 52.40 27.69 -23.24
N SER A 303 53.13 26.73 -23.80
CA SER A 303 52.77 25.35 -24.06
C SER A 303 53.28 24.42 -22.95
N ASN A 304 52.62 23.26 -22.84
CA ASN A 304 53.04 21.99 -22.22
C ASN A 304 53.10 21.90 -20.68
N LYS A 305 52.30 21.01 -20.09
CA LYS A 305 52.71 19.61 -19.84
C LYS A 305 51.58 18.75 -19.28
N ILE A 306 51.63 17.50 -19.73
CA ILE A 306 50.79 16.36 -19.40
C ILE A 306 50.98 15.94 -17.93
N ALA A 307 49.89 15.66 -17.24
CA ALA A 307 49.86 14.75 -16.09
C ALA A 307 48.54 13.96 -16.11
N THR A 308 48.69 12.69 -16.44
CA THR A 308 47.71 11.61 -16.37
C THR A 308 47.21 11.39 -14.94
N VAL A 309 45.90 11.45 -14.73
CA VAL A 309 45.24 10.83 -13.57
C VAL A 309 44.12 9.94 -14.08
N THR A 310 44.33 8.65 -13.85
CA THR A 310 43.39 7.53 -14.01
C THR A 310 42.08 7.78 -13.26
N SER A 311 40.95 7.70 -13.97
CA SER A 311 39.61 7.61 -13.39
C SER A 311 38.88 6.47 -14.10
N ASN A 312 38.82 5.31 -13.43
CA ASN A 312 38.02 4.17 -13.85
C ASN A 312 36.54 4.54 -13.86
N ASN A 313 35.89 4.45 -15.01
CA ASN A 313 34.45 4.53 -15.13
C ASN A 313 33.84 3.15 -14.81
N ASP A 314 33.30 3.04 -13.59
CA ASP A 314 32.42 1.95 -13.19
C ASP A 314 31.17 1.96 -14.06
N THR A 315 30.98 0.86 -14.79
CA THR A 315 29.76 0.59 -15.55
C THR A 315 28.76 -0.05 -14.60
N GLY A 316 27.84 0.77 -14.09
CA GLY A 316 26.78 0.34 -13.18
C GLY A 316 25.70 -0.49 -13.90
N ASP A 317 25.91 -1.80 -13.89
CA ASP A 317 24.99 -2.85 -14.28
C ASP A 317 23.69 -2.79 -13.46
N ARG A 318 22.54 -2.76 -14.15
CA ARG A 318 21.21 -2.72 -13.52
C ARG A 318 20.69 -4.15 -13.36
N HIS A 319 21.04 -4.79 -12.26
CA HIS A 319 20.34 -5.99 -11.82
C HIS A 319 19.23 -5.68 -10.82
N SER A 320 18.09 -6.31 -11.11
CA SER A 320 16.90 -6.52 -10.30
C SER A 320 17.20 -6.84 -8.84
N PHE A 321 16.62 -6.07 -7.91
CA PHE A 321 16.54 -6.45 -6.50
C PHE A 321 15.19 -7.09 -6.21
N GLU A 322 15.19 -8.43 -6.13
CA GLU A 322 14.29 -9.16 -5.24
C GLU A 322 14.74 -8.87 -3.80
N LEU A 323 13.81 -8.44 -2.95
CA LEU A 323 14.07 -8.23 -1.53
C LEU A 323 13.48 -9.43 -0.77
N GLU A 324 14.38 -10.33 -0.35
CA GLU A 324 14.14 -11.29 0.71
C GLU A 324 13.68 -10.57 2.00
N CYS A 325 12.64 -11.13 2.61
CA CYS A 325 12.18 -10.72 3.93
C CYS A 325 13.19 -11.17 4.98
N ILE A 326 13.97 -10.24 5.53
CA ILE A 326 14.74 -10.50 6.76
C ILE A 326 13.75 -10.60 7.93
N GLN A 327 13.63 -11.81 8.47
CA GLN A 327 12.96 -12.09 9.74
C GLN A 327 13.83 -11.66 10.93
N ASN A 328 13.15 -11.15 11.96
CA ASN A 328 13.50 -11.17 13.38
C ASN A 328 14.84 -10.55 13.83
N VAL A 329 14.79 -9.26 14.20
CA VAL A 329 15.68 -8.70 15.21
C VAL A 329 14.87 -8.59 16.52
N SER A 330 15.19 -9.46 17.47
CA SER A 330 14.75 -9.36 18.86
C SER A 330 15.37 -8.11 19.51
N ILE A 331 14.54 -7.16 19.91
CA ILE A 331 14.95 -6.00 20.71
C ILE A 331 14.91 -6.41 22.17
N THR A 332 16.08 -6.66 22.76
CA THR A 332 16.26 -6.79 24.22
C THR A 332 16.17 -5.41 24.87
N PHE A 333 15.25 -5.25 25.81
CA PHE A 333 15.20 -4.08 26.70
C PHE A 333 16.19 -4.27 27.86
N GLU A 334 17.24 -3.44 27.91
CA GLU A 334 18.13 -3.35 29.06
C GLU A 334 17.39 -2.71 30.26
N LYS A 335 17.27 -3.46 31.36
CA LYS A 335 16.88 -2.94 32.67
C LYS A 335 18.10 -2.30 33.33
N LYS A 336 18.04 -1.00 33.60
CA LYS A 336 19.00 -0.32 34.47
C LYS A 336 18.79 -0.78 35.92
N HIS A 337 19.80 -1.45 36.47
CA HIS A 337 19.94 -1.76 37.89
C HIS A 337 20.19 -0.46 38.69
N LYS A 338 19.50 -0.31 39.82
CA LYS A 338 19.88 0.58 40.90
C LYS A 338 20.20 -0.29 42.11
N ILE A 339 21.45 -0.25 42.54
CA ILE A 339 22.02 -0.98 43.68
C ILE A 339 21.74 -0.16 44.95
N THR A 340 21.22 -0.83 45.98
CA THR A 340 21.56 -0.54 47.39
C THR A 340 21.43 -1.83 48.22
N ASN A 341 22.42 -2.03 49.09
CA ASN A 341 22.80 -3.24 49.83
C ASN A 341 21.93 -3.54 51.07
N VAL A 342 22.24 -4.72 51.67
CA VAL A 342 22.00 -5.18 53.06
C VAL A 342 20.68 -5.97 53.20
N ASP A 343 20.57 -7.22 53.70
CA ASP A 343 21.40 -8.04 54.59
C ASP A 343 21.24 -9.57 54.37
N LYS A 344 22.14 -10.35 54.99
CA LYS A 344 22.31 -11.82 54.95
C LYS A 344 21.16 -12.63 55.56
N ALA A 345 20.83 -13.79 54.97
CA ALA A 345 20.68 -15.09 55.68
C ALA A 345 20.32 -16.28 54.75
N LYS A 346 21.23 -17.27 54.72
CA LYS A 346 21.11 -18.75 54.74
C LYS A 346 20.05 -19.52 53.91
N GLU A 347 20.59 -20.62 53.34
CA GLU A 347 19.96 -21.93 53.01
C GLU A 347 18.97 -21.96 51.83
N LYS A 348 18.92 -22.95 50.93
CA LYS A 348 19.44 -24.33 50.86
C LYS A 348 19.52 -24.74 49.39
N ALA A 349 20.44 -25.66 49.10
CA ALA A 349 20.64 -26.27 47.79
C ALA A 349 19.52 -27.26 47.42
N ALA A 350 19.16 -27.33 46.13
CA ALA A 350 18.62 -28.52 45.49
C ALA A 350 18.99 -28.52 44.01
N SER A 351 19.89 -29.43 43.67
CA SER A 351 20.29 -29.85 42.33
C SER A 351 19.14 -30.48 41.56
N PHE A 352 19.06 -30.34 40.22
CA PHE A 352 18.71 -31.47 39.34
C PHE A 352 19.15 -31.24 37.88
N LYS A 353 20.17 -32.03 37.52
CA LYS A 353 20.55 -32.67 36.24
C LYS A 353 19.98 -32.12 34.91
N ASN A 354 20.89 -31.60 34.09
CA ASN A 354 20.76 -31.52 32.62
C ASN A 354 21.16 -32.86 31.99
N SER A 355 20.27 -33.44 31.19
CA SER A 355 20.52 -34.62 30.37
C SER A 355 20.67 -34.20 28.91
N HIS A 356 21.86 -34.38 28.36
CA HIS A 356 22.10 -34.46 26.92
C HIS A 356 21.33 -35.64 26.33
N ARG A 357 20.62 -35.41 25.21
CA ARG A 357 20.35 -36.48 24.25
C ARG A 357 20.27 -35.91 22.83
N GLN A 358 21.29 -36.23 22.04
CA GLN A 358 21.33 -36.18 20.59
C GLN A 358 20.19 -36.99 20.00
N PHE A 359 19.58 -36.58 18.88
CA PHE A 359 19.10 -37.52 17.86
C PHE A 359 19.14 -36.88 16.45
N TYR A 360 19.92 -37.56 15.59
CA TYR A 360 19.76 -37.92 14.17
C TYR A 360 19.32 -36.90 13.10
N VAL A 361 20.21 -36.79 12.11
CA VAL A 361 19.96 -36.35 10.74
C VAL A 361 19.63 -37.60 9.93
N GLU A 362 18.43 -37.68 9.36
CA GLU A 362 18.10 -38.65 8.31
C GLU A 362 17.78 -37.91 7.01
N ASN A 363 18.59 -38.23 6.00
CA ASN A 363 18.36 -37.98 4.58
C ASN A 363 17.20 -38.85 4.09
N LEU A 364 16.31 -38.27 3.28
CA LEU A 364 15.52 -39.04 2.31
C LEU A 364 15.39 -38.23 1.03
N GLY A 365 15.99 -38.79 -0.02
CA GLY A 365 15.87 -38.31 -1.39
C GLY A 365 14.77 -39.03 -2.17
N ASN A 366 14.51 -38.46 -3.35
CA ASN A 366 13.97 -39.05 -4.57
C ASN A 366 12.56 -39.69 -4.54
N GLU A 367 11.65 -39.19 -5.37
CA GLU A 367 11.27 -39.90 -6.60
C GLU A 367 10.36 -39.05 -7.51
N PHE A 368 10.79 -38.89 -8.76
CA PHE A 368 10.01 -38.38 -9.87
C PHE A 368 9.22 -39.55 -10.48
N ILE A 369 7.90 -39.39 -10.65
CA ILE A 369 7.10 -40.27 -11.53
C ILE A 369 6.50 -39.43 -12.65
N THR A 370 6.99 -39.68 -13.86
CA THR A 370 6.38 -39.29 -15.13
C THR A 370 5.33 -40.32 -15.54
N GLU A 371 4.11 -39.89 -15.84
CA GLU A 371 3.17 -40.70 -16.64
C GLU A 371 2.66 -39.94 -17.86
N LYS A 372 3.01 -40.50 -19.03
CA LYS A 372 2.43 -40.23 -20.35
C LYS A 372 1.11 -40.99 -20.47
N LYS A 373 0.03 -40.33 -20.92
CA LYS A 373 -1.03 -41.02 -21.70
C LYS A 373 -1.48 -40.19 -22.90
N LYS A 374 -1.14 -40.72 -24.08
CA LYS A 374 -1.66 -40.36 -25.41
C LYS A 374 -3.11 -40.84 -25.54
N LYS A 375 -3.99 -40.03 -26.12
CA LYS A 375 -5.18 -40.51 -26.83
C LYS A 375 -5.29 -39.80 -28.18
N ASN A 376 -5.25 -40.60 -29.23
CA ASN A 376 -5.41 -40.24 -30.63
C ASN A 376 -6.89 -39.95 -30.95
N SER A 377 -7.16 -38.85 -31.66
CA SER A 377 -8.36 -38.72 -32.49
C SER A 377 -7.96 -38.25 -33.90
N LYS A 378 -8.21 -39.12 -34.87
CA LYS A 378 -8.03 -38.88 -36.30
C LYS A 378 -9.11 -37.89 -36.76
N ILE A 379 -8.71 -36.71 -37.23
CA ILE A 379 -9.57 -35.81 -38.00
C ILE A 379 -8.99 -35.70 -39.42
N LYS A 380 -9.78 -36.11 -40.41
CA LYS A 380 -9.51 -35.99 -41.85
C LYS A 380 -9.48 -34.50 -42.23
N ILE A 381 -8.33 -34.00 -42.67
CA ILE A 381 -8.21 -32.67 -43.27
C ILE A 381 -8.36 -32.80 -44.79
N LYS A 382 -9.42 -32.18 -45.31
CA LYS A 382 -9.65 -31.96 -46.75
C LYS A 382 -8.61 -30.96 -47.27
N LYS A 383 -7.95 -31.31 -48.38
CA LYS A 383 -7.06 -30.44 -49.15
C LYS A 383 -7.83 -29.21 -49.64
N LEU A 384 -7.47 -28.03 -49.12
CA LEU A 384 -7.88 -26.73 -49.64
C LEU A 384 -6.63 -26.06 -50.20
N ALA A 385 -6.68 -25.70 -51.48
CA ALA A 385 -5.60 -25.07 -52.21
C ALA A 385 -5.21 -23.75 -51.54
N LYS A 386 -4.02 -23.71 -50.93
CA LYS A 386 -3.38 -22.49 -50.46
C LYS A 386 -2.93 -21.69 -51.68
N LYS A 387 -3.68 -20.64 -52.00
CA LYS A 387 -3.15 -19.52 -52.77
C LYS A 387 -2.22 -18.76 -51.83
N GLU A 388 -0.91 -19.00 -51.96
CA GLU A 388 0.15 -18.32 -51.23
C GLU A 388 0.15 -16.83 -51.64
N ILE A 389 -0.66 -16.03 -50.95
CA ILE A 389 -0.49 -14.58 -50.94
C ILE A 389 0.66 -14.37 -49.97
N SER A 390 1.87 -14.16 -50.50
CA SER A 390 3.00 -13.71 -49.70
C SER A 390 2.62 -12.38 -49.07
N GLU A 391 2.11 -12.40 -47.83
CA GLU A 391 1.83 -11.20 -47.06
C GLU A 391 3.15 -10.47 -46.87
N LYS A 392 3.37 -9.42 -47.67
CA LYS A 392 4.53 -8.55 -47.53
C LYS A 392 4.60 -8.10 -46.09
N LEU A 393 5.69 -8.46 -45.41
CA LEU A 393 5.92 -8.10 -44.02
C LEU A 393 6.04 -6.57 -43.93
N ILE A 394 4.98 -5.91 -43.46
CA ILE A 394 4.99 -4.45 -43.28
C ILE A 394 5.87 -4.14 -42.06
N THR A 395 7.02 -3.50 -42.31
CA THR A 395 7.89 -2.91 -41.29
C THR A 395 7.54 -1.44 -41.07
N PHE A 396 7.94 -0.85 -39.94
CA PHE A 396 7.63 0.56 -39.63
C PHE A 396 8.21 1.56 -40.63
N ASP A 397 9.27 1.18 -41.32
CA ASP A 397 9.91 2.02 -42.34
C ASP A 397 9.13 2.05 -43.65
N ASN A 398 8.19 1.12 -43.85
CA ASN A 398 7.36 1.03 -45.04
C ASN A 398 5.95 1.62 -44.84
N ILE A 399 5.65 2.21 -43.67
CA ILE A 399 4.33 2.78 -43.37
C ILE A 399 4.26 4.20 -43.95
N ASN A 400 3.63 4.32 -45.13
CA ASN A 400 3.43 5.62 -45.77
C ASN A 400 2.02 6.16 -45.55
N ASN A 401 1.02 5.28 -45.36
CA ASN A 401 -0.39 5.66 -45.30
C ASN A 401 -1.07 5.28 -43.98
N LYS A 402 -2.20 5.95 -43.70
CA LYS A 402 -3.06 5.69 -42.52
C LYS A 402 -3.59 4.25 -42.50
N SER A 403 -3.90 3.68 -43.66
CA SER A 403 -4.32 2.29 -43.82
C SER A 403 -3.28 1.30 -43.30
N ASP A 404 -2.01 1.56 -43.62
CA ASP A 404 -0.90 0.65 -43.32
C ASP A 404 -0.62 0.64 -41.83
N LEU A 405 -0.72 1.81 -41.19
CA LEU A 405 -0.61 1.95 -39.73
C LEU A 405 -1.72 1.19 -39.01
N LYS A 406 -2.97 1.27 -39.49
CA LYS A 406 -4.09 0.50 -38.93
C LYS A 406 -3.87 -0.99 -39.07
N LEU A 407 -3.45 -1.43 -40.26
CA LEU A 407 -3.21 -2.85 -40.53
C LEU A 407 -2.09 -3.40 -39.63
N LEU A 408 -1.04 -2.62 -39.41
CA LEU A 408 0.05 -2.97 -38.51
C LEU A 408 -0.38 -3.02 -37.03
N LEU A 409 -1.17 -2.05 -36.57
CA LEU A 409 -1.67 -2.01 -35.19
C LEU A 409 -2.73 -3.07 -34.90
N ASN A 410 -3.42 -3.59 -35.91
CA ASN A 410 -4.38 -4.67 -35.74
C ASN A 410 -3.72 -6.05 -35.53
N LYS A 411 -2.43 -6.20 -35.85
CA LYS A 411 -1.70 -7.46 -35.60
C LYS A 411 -1.57 -7.77 -34.11
N GLU A 412 -1.74 -9.03 -33.73
CA GLU A 412 -1.63 -9.45 -32.31
C GLU A 412 -0.23 -9.29 -31.72
N SER A 413 0.81 -9.34 -32.55
CA SER A 413 2.20 -9.19 -32.16
C SER A 413 2.99 -8.40 -33.21
N TYR A 414 4.14 -7.88 -32.79
CA TYR A 414 5.13 -7.24 -33.66
C TYR A 414 6.46 -7.99 -33.54
N PRO A 415 7.17 -8.30 -34.65
CA PRO A 415 8.46 -8.98 -34.59
C PRO A 415 9.46 -8.25 -33.68
N GLY A 416 10.05 -8.97 -32.71
CA GLY A 416 11.02 -8.41 -31.77
C GLY A 416 10.44 -7.78 -30.50
N LEU A 417 9.11 -7.77 -30.32
CA LEU A 417 8.45 -7.32 -29.09
C LEU A 417 7.58 -8.43 -28.50
N ASP A 418 7.55 -8.53 -27.17
CA ASP A 418 6.59 -9.41 -26.51
C ASP A 418 5.14 -8.89 -26.66
N LYS A 419 4.16 -9.77 -26.48
CA LYS A 419 2.73 -9.45 -26.64
C LYS A 419 2.27 -8.33 -25.68
N LEU A 420 2.89 -8.23 -24.50
CA LEU A 420 2.52 -7.26 -23.46
C LEU A 420 3.06 -5.86 -23.80
N GLN A 421 4.32 -5.76 -24.21
CA GLN A 421 4.97 -4.55 -24.71
C GLN A 421 4.21 -3.98 -25.91
N TRP A 422 3.83 -4.84 -26.85
CA TRP A 422 3.04 -4.43 -28.01
C TRP A 422 1.67 -3.87 -27.60
N ASN A 423 0.97 -4.53 -26.67
CA ASN A 423 -0.30 -4.04 -26.13
C ASN A 423 -0.15 -2.70 -25.38
N ILE A 424 0.95 -2.49 -24.65
CA ILE A 424 1.25 -1.20 -24.00
C ILE A 424 1.42 -0.10 -25.06
N ILE A 425 2.15 -0.37 -26.15
CA ILE A 425 2.34 0.57 -27.26
C ILE A 425 1.00 0.92 -27.91
N LYS A 426 0.13 -0.06 -28.17
CA LYS A 426 -1.23 0.19 -28.68
C LYS A 426 -2.04 1.08 -27.74
N ASN A 427 -2.09 0.72 -26.46
CA ASN A 427 -2.90 1.43 -25.47
C ASN A 427 -2.42 2.88 -25.26
N LYS A 428 -1.12 3.13 -25.24
CA LYS A 428 -0.56 4.49 -25.13
C LYS A 428 -0.89 5.37 -26.33
N ASN A 429 -1.03 4.77 -27.52
CA ASN A 429 -1.33 5.51 -28.76
C ASN A 429 -2.83 5.57 -29.11
N LYS A 430 -3.69 4.81 -28.42
CA LYS A 430 -5.15 4.75 -28.69
C LYS A 430 -5.80 6.15 -28.79
N LYS A 431 -5.57 7.02 -27.79
CA LYS A 431 -6.11 8.40 -27.80
C LYS A 431 -5.67 9.24 -29.00
N LEU A 432 -4.45 9.02 -29.52
CA LEU A 432 -3.96 9.74 -30.70
C LEU A 432 -4.53 9.16 -31.99
N LEU A 433 -4.75 7.84 -32.03
CA LEU A 433 -5.39 7.17 -33.15
C LEU A 433 -6.86 7.59 -33.28
N ASP A 434 -7.59 7.66 -32.16
CA ASP A 434 -8.97 8.15 -32.14
C ASP A 434 -9.05 9.60 -32.65
N LYS A 435 -8.08 10.45 -32.26
CA LYS A 435 -7.95 11.82 -32.79
C LYS A 435 -7.62 11.85 -34.29
N LEU A 436 -6.78 10.93 -34.77
CA LEU A 436 -6.42 10.80 -36.18
C LEU A 436 -7.60 10.30 -37.02
N GLU A 437 -8.50 9.51 -36.45
CA GLU A 437 -9.72 9.04 -37.11
C GLU A 437 -10.78 10.15 -37.22
N ASN A 438 -10.96 10.94 -36.17
CA ASN A 438 -11.99 11.97 -36.09
C ASN A 438 -11.60 13.32 -36.72
N CYS A 439 -10.34 13.51 -37.11
CA CYS A 439 -9.89 14.75 -37.72
C CYS A 439 -10.30 14.80 -39.20
N SER A 440 -11.01 15.84 -39.65
CA SER A 440 -11.41 16.02 -41.06
C SER A 440 -10.39 16.78 -41.92
N ASP A 441 -9.44 17.47 -41.27
CA ASP A 441 -8.45 18.34 -41.90
C ASP A 441 -7.18 17.55 -42.28
N GLU A 442 -6.90 17.44 -43.59
CA GLU A 442 -5.80 16.63 -44.14
C GLU A 442 -4.42 17.04 -43.60
N ILE A 443 -4.19 18.34 -43.39
CA ILE A 443 -2.90 18.85 -42.89
C ILE A 443 -2.71 18.40 -41.43
N LYS A 444 -3.75 18.54 -40.61
CA LYS A 444 -3.73 18.08 -39.21
C LYS A 444 -3.62 16.57 -39.12
N GLN A 445 -4.28 15.82 -39.99
CA GLN A 445 -4.13 14.37 -40.07
C GLN A 445 -2.68 13.97 -40.36
N SER A 446 -2.02 14.60 -41.35
CA SER A 446 -0.61 14.33 -41.69
C SER A 446 0.34 14.59 -40.52
N ILE A 447 0.12 15.69 -39.78
CA ILE A 447 0.91 16.02 -38.58
C ILE A 447 0.70 14.99 -37.47
N LEU A 448 -0.56 14.63 -37.18
CA LEU A 448 -0.89 13.61 -36.17
C LEU A 448 -0.32 12.25 -36.52
N PHE A 449 -0.38 11.86 -37.79
CA PHE A 449 0.18 10.62 -38.30
C PHE A 449 1.70 10.55 -38.08
N LYS A 450 2.45 11.59 -38.48
CA LYS A 450 3.90 11.70 -38.23
C LYS A 450 4.23 11.64 -36.73
N LYS A 451 3.40 12.26 -35.89
CA LYS A 451 3.57 12.25 -34.43
C LYS A 451 3.37 10.86 -33.83
N VAL A 452 2.39 10.09 -34.31
CA VAL A 452 2.16 8.70 -33.89
C VAL A 452 3.33 7.81 -34.31
N ILE A 453 3.78 7.89 -35.57
CA ILE A 453 4.93 7.12 -36.05
C ILE A 453 6.18 7.43 -35.23
N LYS A 454 6.49 8.72 -34.98
CA LYS A 454 7.64 9.13 -34.17
C LYS A 454 7.57 8.58 -32.74
N ARG A 455 6.39 8.60 -32.11
CA ARG A 455 6.20 8.04 -30.76
C ARG A 455 6.40 6.53 -30.73
N ILE A 456 5.92 5.81 -31.74
CA ILE A 456 6.10 4.36 -31.80
C ILE A 456 7.59 4.04 -32.02
N LYS A 457 8.27 4.73 -32.95
CA LYS A 457 9.72 4.56 -33.17
C LYS A 457 10.53 4.77 -31.87
N ASN A 458 10.21 5.81 -31.09
CA ASN A 458 10.86 6.10 -29.80
C ASN A 458 10.55 5.11 -28.67
N LEU A 459 9.53 4.26 -28.80
CA LEU A 459 9.20 3.22 -27.82
C LEU A 459 9.82 1.86 -28.17
N ILE A 460 10.24 1.70 -29.43
CA ILE A 460 10.87 0.48 -29.94
C ILE A 460 12.39 0.59 -29.89
N ALA A 461 12.94 1.78 -30.15
CA ALA A 461 14.33 2.12 -29.83
C ALA A 461 14.50 2.28 -28.32
#